data_AF-A0A8K0U0F7-F1
#
_entry.id   AF-A0A8K0U0F7-F1
#
_cell.length_a   1.000
_cell.length_b   1.000
_cell.length_c   1.000
_cell.angle_alpha   90.00
_cell.angle_beta   90.00
_cell.angle_gamma   90.00
#
_symmetry.space_group_name_H-M   'P 1'
#
loop_
_entity.id
_entity.type
_entity.pdbx_description
1 polymer ?
#
loop_
_entity_poly.entity_id
_entity_poly.type
_entity_poly.pdbx_seq_one_letter_code
_entity_poly.pdbx_strand_id
1 'polypeptide(L)'
;MRPQMILAHGLAALLFTLGVSASLSDSGEPEILIEAAFPESNPFGHVINGERNQIFLLVENKSGQNLTLQTVGGSFHHPESGILVKNTTSLTYGLRLLEDSKLQIPYTFYSEFKPGDLRLNIWLEHTVEDEKYRVTAYDSVVTIVEPESSWFDFKLITTYFIVLAFLGGISYYVYLSYVPASKTKKTKRPEASTSVATVTVTGVSSYEEEWIPEHHLKKSKSKKTPAGALSSGEEVSGGETSGTEGRKRKGKK
;
A
#
# COMPACT_ATOMS: atom_id res chain seq x y z
N MET A 1 -8.18 99.45 43.53
CA MET A 1 -9.44 99.03 44.17
C MET A 1 -9.72 97.60 43.74
N ARG A 2 -9.83 96.66 44.68
CA ARG A 2 -10.43 95.32 44.46
C ARG A 2 -11.95 95.48 44.35
N PRO A 3 -12.65 94.53 43.72
CA PRO A 3 -13.33 93.52 44.53
C PRO A 3 -13.24 92.07 43.99
N GLN A 4 -13.36 91.14 44.95
CA GLN A 4 -13.47 89.68 44.84
C GLN A 4 -14.89 89.23 44.43
N MET A 5 -15.03 88.05 43.82
CA MET A 5 -16.02 86.96 44.09
C MET A 5 -15.52 85.70 43.33
N ILE A 6 -15.03 84.61 43.95
CA ILE A 6 -15.68 83.46 44.64
C ILE A 6 -16.31 82.40 43.70
N LEU A 7 -16.06 81.12 44.04
CA LEU A 7 -16.65 79.84 43.58
C LEU A 7 -16.06 79.23 42.27
N ALA A 8 -15.77 77.93 42.12
CA ALA A 8 -16.01 76.70 42.88
C ALA A 8 -14.95 75.65 42.48
N HIS A 9 -14.24 75.03 43.42
CA HIS A 9 -14.34 73.60 43.79
C HIS A 9 -14.33 72.57 42.65
N GLY A 10 -13.21 71.83 42.54
CA GLY A 10 -13.08 70.66 41.68
C GLY A 10 -11.70 70.01 41.79
N LEU A 11 -11.24 69.69 43.00
CA LEU A 11 -9.99 68.96 43.22
C LEU A 11 -10.27 67.46 43.06
N ALA A 12 -10.06 66.94 41.85
CA ALA A 12 -10.09 65.50 41.59
C ALA A 12 -8.76 64.89 42.06
N ALA A 13 -8.77 64.28 43.24
CA ALA A 13 -7.66 63.49 43.75
C ALA A 13 -7.54 62.19 42.93
N LEU A 14 -6.48 62.09 42.14
CA LEU A 14 -6.14 60.91 41.35
C LEU A 14 -5.41 59.93 42.26
N LEU A 15 -6.17 59.04 42.92
CA LEU A 15 -5.67 57.92 43.70
C LEU A 15 -5.05 56.90 42.75
N PHE A 16 -3.71 56.88 42.68
CA PHE A 16 -2.94 55.83 42.01
C PHE A 16 -2.97 54.59 42.90
N THR A 17 -3.87 53.65 42.61
CA THR A 17 -3.87 52.32 43.24
C THR A 17 -2.72 51.49 42.66
N LEU A 18 -1.75 51.16 43.51
CA LEU A 18 -0.73 50.14 43.24
C LEU A 18 -1.43 48.80 43.04
N GLY A 19 -1.52 48.34 41.79
CA GLY A 19 -1.92 46.98 41.45
C GLY A 19 -0.81 46.01 41.77
N VAL A 20 -0.88 45.37 42.94
CA VAL A 20 -0.12 44.14 43.22
C VAL A 20 -0.89 43.00 42.55
N SER A 21 -0.48 42.60 41.34
CA SER A 21 -0.89 41.31 40.77
C SER A 21 0.08 40.24 41.24
N ALA A 22 -0.24 39.66 42.39
CA ALA A 22 0.30 38.38 42.81
C ALA A 22 -0.77 37.31 42.53
N SER A 23 -0.46 36.42 41.59
CA SER A 23 -1.02 35.07 41.54
C SER A 23 -0.02 34.18 40.81
N LEU A 24 1.08 33.85 41.50
CA LEU A 24 1.81 32.62 41.22
C LEU A 24 0.88 31.49 41.62
N SER A 25 0.30 30.83 40.63
CA SER A 25 -0.35 29.55 40.81
C SER A 25 0.75 28.53 41.09
N ASP A 26 1.21 28.46 42.34
CA ASP A 26 1.88 27.26 42.85
C ASP A 26 0.79 26.20 43.10
N SER A 27 0.10 25.81 42.03
CA SER A 27 -0.56 24.51 42.00
C SER A 27 0.60 23.53 41.94
N GLY A 28 0.74 22.65 42.93
CA GLY A 28 1.80 21.62 42.96
C GLY A 28 1.74 20.59 41.82
N GLU A 29 1.18 20.96 40.67
CA GLU A 29 1.24 20.25 39.40
C GLU A 29 2.62 20.50 38.76
N PRO A 30 3.33 19.44 38.34
CA PRO A 30 4.63 19.55 37.69
C PRO A 30 4.56 20.35 36.38
N GLU A 31 5.38 21.39 36.25
CA GLU A 31 5.46 22.20 35.04
C GLU A 31 6.14 21.43 33.90
N ILE A 32 5.41 21.18 32.81
CA ILE A 32 5.93 20.55 31.59
C ILE A 32 5.52 21.40 30.39
N LEU A 33 6.48 21.66 29.50
CA LEU A 33 6.21 22.27 28.21
C LEU A 33 6.18 21.19 27.13
N ILE A 34 5.14 21.20 26.30
CA ILE A 34 4.97 20.24 25.22
C ILE A 34 4.69 21.01 23.93
N GLU A 35 5.53 20.77 22.94
CA GLU A 35 5.32 21.27 21.58
C GLU A 35 5.03 20.08 20.66
N ALA A 36 3.92 20.14 19.92
CA ALA A 36 3.53 19.10 19.00
C ALA A 36 3.56 19.59 17.55
N ALA A 37 4.22 18.84 16.67
CA ALA A 37 4.40 19.20 15.27
C ALA A 37 4.25 17.98 14.34
N PHE A 38 3.58 18.19 13.21
CA PHE A 38 3.55 17.19 12.14
C PHE A 38 4.94 17.06 11.48
N PRO A 39 5.26 15.88 10.93
CA PRO A 39 6.48 15.68 10.15
C PRO A 39 6.57 16.67 8.98
N GLU A 40 7.79 17.00 8.54
CA GLU A 40 8.00 17.91 7.40
C GLU A 40 7.37 17.40 6.09
N SER A 41 7.13 16.09 5.97
CA SER A 41 6.41 15.49 4.84
C SER A 41 4.91 15.85 4.82
N ASN A 42 4.36 16.36 5.92
CA ASN A 42 2.97 16.76 6.08
C ASN A 42 2.87 18.19 6.66
N PRO A 43 3.27 19.22 5.88
CA PRO A 43 3.30 20.60 6.37
C PRO A 43 1.89 21.19 6.60
N PHE A 44 0.85 20.58 6.01
CA PHE A 44 -0.53 21.02 6.14
C PHE A 44 -1.29 20.34 7.28
N GLY A 45 -0.66 19.41 8.00
CA GLY A 45 -1.30 18.69 9.10
C GLY A 45 -2.50 17.86 8.66
N HIS A 46 -2.48 17.34 7.43
CA HIS A 46 -3.54 16.47 6.93
C HIS A 46 -3.53 15.13 7.65
N VAL A 47 -4.71 14.66 8.02
CA VAL A 47 -4.87 13.33 8.59
C VAL A 47 -5.44 12.42 7.50
N ILE A 48 -4.66 11.45 7.05
CA ILE A 48 -5.01 10.57 5.95
C ILE A 48 -5.74 9.33 6.49
N ASN A 49 -6.95 9.07 5.99
CA ASN A 49 -7.71 7.89 6.37
C ASN A 49 -7.03 6.59 5.92
N GLY A 50 -7.16 5.53 6.73
CA GLY A 50 -6.57 4.22 6.43
C GLY A 50 -5.05 4.15 6.56
N GLU A 51 -4.37 5.28 6.75
CA GLU A 51 -2.92 5.35 6.87
C GLU A 51 -2.46 5.65 8.30
N ARG A 52 -1.19 5.34 8.57
CA ARG A 52 -0.53 5.67 9.83
C ARG A 52 -0.16 7.14 9.81
N ASN A 53 -0.92 7.95 10.53
CA ASN A 53 -0.61 9.35 10.77
C ASN A 53 0.37 9.46 11.94
N GLN A 54 1.32 10.38 11.84
CA GLN A 54 2.35 10.60 12.85
C GLN A 54 2.44 12.07 13.22
N ILE A 55 2.66 12.34 14.50
CA ILE A 55 2.98 13.66 15.05
C ILE A 55 4.11 13.50 16.06
N PHE A 56 5.02 14.46 16.13
CA PHE A 56 6.10 14.47 17.09
C PHE A 56 5.76 15.38 18.25
N LEU A 57 6.04 14.91 19.46
CA LEU A 57 5.86 15.65 20.71
C LEU A 57 7.24 15.93 21.28
N LEU A 58 7.64 17.19 21.32
CA LEU A 58 8.82 17.65 22.04
C LEU A 58 8.41 18.01 23.46
N VAL A 59 8.80 17.18 24.42
CA VAL A 59 8.48 17.32 25.84
C VAL A 59 9.70 17.87 26.56
N GLU A 60 9.52 18.97 27.28
CA GLU A 60 10.53 19.62 28.10
C GLU A 60 10.07 19.64 29.56
N ASN A 61 10.88 19.06 30.44
CA ASN A 61 10.59 18.99 31.87
C ASN A 61 11.11 20.26 32.58
N LYS A 62 10.21 21.04 33.19
CA LYS A 62 10.53 22.22 34.02
C LYS A 62 10.05 22.07 35.46
N SER A 63 9.71 20.85 35.88
CA SER A 63 9.06 20.59 37.17
C SER A 63 10.01 20.56 38.37
N GLY A 64 11.33 20.66 38.16
CA GLY A 64 12.32 20.52 39.23
C GLY A 64 12.47 19.09 39.78
N GLN A 65 11.83 18.10 39.13
CA GLN A 65 11.80 16.70 39.58
C GLN A 65 11.89 15.74 38.38
N ASN A 66 12.23 14.48 38.66
CA ASN A 66 12.23 13.43 37.64
C ASN A 66 10.80 12.93 37.41
N LEU A 67 10.38 12.89 36.14
CA LEU A 67 9.05 12.43 35.75
C LEU A 67 9.10 11.22 34.84
N THR A 68 8.03 10.43 34.83
CA THR A 68 7.89 9.27 33.94
C THR A 68 6.76 9.51 32.96
N LEU A 69 7.07 9.55 31.66
CA LEU A 69 6.10 9.63 30.58
C LEU A 69 5.40 8.28 30.45
N GLN A 70 4.10 8.24 30.78
CA GLN A 70 3.32 7.00 30.77
C GLN A 70 2.68 6.78 29.41
N THR A 71 1.68 7.59 29.07
CA THR A 71 0.78 7.32 27.95
C THR A 71 0.53 8.58 27.15
N VAL A 72 0.57 8.48 25.83
CA VAL A 72 0.04 9.51 24.93
C VAL A 72 -1.27 9.00 24.34
N GLY A 73 -2.29 9.84 24.38
CA GLY A 73 -3.60 9.56 23.81
C GLY A 73 -4.18 10.79 23.14
N GLY A 74 -5.32 10.62 22.52
CA GLY A 74 -6.00 11.71 21.84
C GLY A 74 -7.46 11.40 21.54
N SER A 75 -8.14 12.39 21.00
CA SER A 75 -9.52 12.31 20.58
C SER A 75 -9.83 13.29 19.46
N PHE A 76 -10.78 12.87 18.62
CA PHE A 76 -11.37 13.71 17.59
C PHE A 76 -12.71 14.24 18.08
N HIS A 77 -12.91 15.54 17.89
CA HIS A 77 -14.11 16.27 18.24
C HIS A 77 -14.67 16.99 17.02
N HIS A 78 -15.98 17.22 17.04
CA HIS A 78 -16.58 18.12 16.07
C HIS A 78 -16.08 19.56 16.32
N PRO A 79 -15.64 20.30 15.29
CA PRO A 79 -14.96 21.58 15.49
C PRO A 79 -15.86 22.66 16.11
N GLU A 80 -17.15 22.68 15.74
CA GLU A 80 -18.10 23.68 16.24
C GLU A 80 -18.75 23.27 17.56
N SER A 81 -19.24 22.03 17.65
CA SER A 81 -20.01 21.57 18.82
C SER A 81 -19.16 20.99 19.94
N GLY A 82 -17.89 20.69 19.69
CA GLY A 82 -16.99 20.05 20.66
C GLY A 82 -17.35 18.61 21.02
N ILE A 83 -18.39 18.05 20.40
CA ILE A 83 -18.86 16.69 20.67
C ILE A 83 -17.77 15.71 20.29
N LEU A 84 -17.46 14.79 21.21
CA LEU A 84 -16.53 13.69 20.97
C LEU A 84 -17.03 12.82 19.82
N VAL A 85 -16.21 12.69 18.78
CA VAL A 85 -16.45 11.80 17.65
C VAL A 85 -15.87 10.43 17.95
N LYS A 86 -14.57 10.37 18.28
CA LYS A 86 -13.86 9.11 18.55
C LYS A 86 -12.51 9.35 19.23
N ASN A 87 -12.13 8.47 20.15
CA ASN A 87 -10.78 8.47 20.74
C ASN A 87 -9.75 7.87 19.77
N THR A 88 -8.53 8.40 19.78
CA THR A 88 -7.40 7.86 19.02
C THR A 88 -6.75 6.71 19.80
N THR A 89 -5.73 6.08 19.20
CA THR A 89 -4.98 4.99 19.82
C THR A 89 -4.13 5.53 20.97
N SER A 90 -4.22 4.93 22.16
CA SER A 90 -3.31 5.26 23.26
C SER A 90 -1.99 4.48 23.12
N LEU A 91 -0.85 5.15 23.26
CA LEU A 91 0.49 4.55 23.23
C LEU A 91 1.18 4.74 24.57
N THR A 92 1.69 3.66 25.16
CA THR A 92 2.43 3.69 26.42
C THR A 92 3.93 3.64 26.16
N TYR A 93 4.69 4.56 26.77
CA TYR A 93 6.14 4.66 26.61
C TYR A 93 6.92 4.17 27.84
N GLY A 94 6.52 4.59 29.05
CA GLY A 94 7.24 4.27 30.28
C GLY A 94 8.66 4.87 30.34
N LEU A 95 8.87 6.03 29.72
CA LEU A 95 10.18 6.67 29.61
C LEU A 95 10.41 7.64 30.76
N ARG A 96 11.59 7.58 31.40
CA ARG A 96 11.98 8.55 32.42
C ARG A 96 12.59 9.78 31.78
N LEU A 97 12.10 10.95 32.15
CA LEU A 97 12.60 12.25 31.75
C LEU A 97 13.19 12.94 32.98
N LEU A 98 14.47 13.31 32.89
CA LEU A 98 15.15 14.01 33.97
C LEU A 98 14.69 15.47 34.04
N GLU A 99 14.93 16.10 35.18
CA GLU A 99 14.79 17.55 35.34
C GLU A 99 15.56 18.32 34.24
N ASP A 100 14.99 19.42 33.76
CA ASP A 100 15.54 20.32 32.74
C ASP A 100 15.99 19.65 31.43
N SER A 101 15.47 18.44 31.16
CA SER A 101 15.79 17.69 29.95
C SER A 101 14.64 17.73 28.95
N LYS A 102 14.99 17.62 27.66
CA LYS A 102 14.06 17.57 26.54
C LYS A 102 14.07 16.20 25.88
N LEU A 103 12.91 15.72 25.48
CA LEU A 103 12.75 14.45 24.79
C LEU A 103 11.69 14.56 23.70
N GLN A 104 12.03 14.13 22.50
CA GLN A 104 11.09 14.04 21.39
C GLN A 104 10.54 12.62 21.29
N ILE A 105 9.22 12.47 21.38
CA ILE A 105 8.53 11.18 21.23
C ILE A 105 7.58 11.20 20.01
N PRO A 106 7.62 10.17 19.16
CA PRO A 106 6.69 10.05 18.04
C PRO A 106 5.38 9.42 18.49
N TYR A 107 4.25 10.08 18.23
CA TYR A 107 2.92 9.55 18.44
C TYR A 107 2.26 9.23 17.10
N THR A 108 1.69 8.02 16.99
CA THR A 108 1.06 7.55 15.75
C THR A 108 -0.36 7.09 15.99
N PHE A 109 -1.26 7.44 15.08
CA PHE A 109 -2.67 7.10 15.15
C PHE A 109 -3.25 6.88 13.74
N TYR A 110 -4.44 6.27 13.69
CA TYR A 110 -5.19 6.03 12.47
C TYR A 110 -6.52 6.78 12.51
N SER A 111 -7.02 7.18 11.34
CA SER A 111 -8.33 7.80 11.18
C SER A 111 -9.18 7.02 10.18
N GLU A 112 -10.49 7.02 10.42
CA GLU A 112 -11.51 6.39 9.56
C GLU A 112 -12.78 7.23 9.63
N PHE A 113 -12.69 8.49 9.18
CA PHE A 113 -13.81 9.43 9.24
C PHE A 113 -14.25 9.85 7.85
N LYS A 114 -15.39 10.52 7.73
CA LYS A 114 -15.70 11.19 6.47
C LYS A 114 -14.70 12.33 6.25
N PRO A 115 -14.25 12.59 5.01
CA PRO A 115 -13.38 13.72 4.70
C PRO A 115 -14.02 15.04 5.15
N GLY A 116 -13.19 15.94 5.68
CA GLY A 116 -13.61 17.20 6.27
C GLY A 116 -12.80 17.56 7.51
N ASP A 117 -13.22 18.60 8.21
CA ASP A 117 -12.46 19.13 9.35
C ASP A 117 -12.94 18.56 10.68
N LEU A 118 -12.00 18.08 11.50
CA LEU A 118 -12.25 17.70 12.89
C LEU A 118 -11.21 18.34 13.80
N ARG A 119 -11.60 18.60 15.05
CA ARG A 119 -10.67 19.05 16.08
C ARG A 119 -9.94 17.85 16.66
N LEU A 120 -8.62 17.84 16.55
CA LEU A 120 -7.74 16.84 17.13
C LEU A 120 -7.20 17.38 18.46
N ASN A 121 -7.51 16.67 19.53
CA ASN A 121 -6.94 16.90 20.86
C ASN A 121 -6.00 15.73 21.19
N ILE A 122 -4.77 16.02 21.58
CA ILE A 122 -3.77 15.04 22.02
C ILE A 122 -3.32 15.45 23.41
N TRP A 123 -3.20 14.47 24.30
CA TRP A 123 -2.70 14.65 25.66
C TRP A 123 -1.60 13.65 25.99
N LEU A 124 -0.75 14.06 26.92
CA LEU A 124 0.32 13.27 27.50
C LEU A 124 0.03 13.07 28.99
N GLU A 125 -0.05 11.81 29.39
CA GLU A 125 -0.10 11.40 30.79
C GLU A 125 1.30 11.09 31.27
N HIS A 126 1.67 11.70 32.39
CA HIS A 126 2.95 11.49 33.05
C HIS A 126 2.74 11.25 34.54
N THR A 127 3.77 10.74 35.20
CA THR A 127 3.73 10.41 36.62
C THR A 127 4.92 11.00 37.35
N VAL A 128 4.63 11.63 38.48
CA VAL A 128 5.58 12.20 39.44
C VAL A 128 5.22 11.62 40.80
N GLU A 129 6.18 11.00 41.49
CA GLU A 129 5.97 10.43 42.83
C GLU A 129 4.68 9.57 42.97
N ASP A 130 4.40 8.73 41.96
CA ASP A 130 3.21 7.88 41.84
C ASP A 130 1.85 8.59 41.59
N GLU A 131 1.84 9.92 41.46
CA GLU A 131 0.69 10.71 41.06
C GLU A 131 0.63 10.92 39.54
N LYS A 132 -0.56 10.77 38.95
CA LYS A 132 -0.76 10.89 37.51
C LYS A 132 -1.29 12.26 37.13
N TYR A 133 -0.63 12.88 36.17
CA TYR A 133 -0.96 14.19 35.64
C TYR A 133 -1.18 14.10 34.14
N ARG A 134 -2.11 14.90 33.60
CA ARG A 134 -2.48 14.89 32.18
C ARG A 134 -2.37 16.29 31.61
N VAL A 135 -1.46 16.46 30.65
CA VAL A 135 -1.19 17.74 30.00
C VAL A 135 -1.63 17.66 28.54
N THR A 136 -2.30 18.70 28.05
CA THR A 136 -2.69 18.78 26.64
C THR A 136 -1.47 19.14 25.81
N ALA A 137 -1.18 18.34 24.79
CA ALA A 137 -0.01 18.50 23.95
C ALA A 137 -0.33 19.11 22.57
N TYR A 138 -1.51 18.83 22.04
CA TYR A 138 -1.98 19.39 20.78
C TYR A 138 -3.48 19.61 20.85
N ASP A 139 -3.94 20.77 20.38
CA ASP A 139 -5.36 21.07 20.31
C ASP A 139 -5.64 22.02 19.16
N SER A 140 -5.99 21.47 17.99
CA SER A 140 -6.35 22.28 16.83
C SER A 140 -7.21 21.51 15.83
N VAL A 141 -7.72 22.24 14.83
CA VAL A 141 -8.52 21.68 13.75
C VAL A 141 -7.58 21.12 12.67
N VAL A 142 -7.82 19.86 12.30
CA VAL A 142 -7.10 19.14 11.25
C VAL A 142 -8.07 18.69 10.17
N THR A 143 -7.61 18.68 8.93
CA THR A 143 -8.41 18.22 7.78
C THR A 143 -8.16 16.74 7.55
N ILE A 144 -9.23 15.95 7.56
CA ILE A 144 -9.23 14.54 7.18
C ILE A 144 -9.33 14.45 5.67
N VAL A 145 -8.40 13.73 5.07
CA VAL A 145 -8.31 13.48 3.63
C VAL A 145 -8.32 11.99 3.34
N GLU A 146 -8.87 11.61 2.20
CA GLU A 146 -8.69 10.24 1.69
C GLU A 146 -7.29 10.07 1.09
N PRO A 147 -6.71 8.87 1.16
CA PRO A 147 -5.46 8.57 0.49
C PRO A 147 -5.61 8.68 -1.02
N GLU A 148 -4.51 8.96 -1.71
CA GLU A 148 -4.51 9.05 -3.17
C GLU A 148 -4.85 7.70 -3.80
N SER A 149 -5.84 7.69 -4.70
CA SER A 149 -6.20 6.48 -5.43
C SER A 149 -5.10 6.14 -6.44
N SER A 150 -4.38 5.05 -6.21
CA SER A 150 -3.35 4.55 -7.13
C SER A 150 -3.97 3.67 -8.22
N TRP A 151 -4.08 4.22 -9.43
CA TRP A 151 -4.57 3.49 -10.61
C TRP A 151 -3.56 2.47 -11.14
N PHE A 152 -2.28 2.61 -10.79
CA PHE A 152 -1.19 1.74 -11.23
C PHE A 152 -0.66 0.86 -10.10
N ASP A 153 -1.54 0.31 -9.27
CA ASP A 153 -1.18 -0.72 -8.30
C ASP A 153 -1.05 -2.08 -9.01
N PHE A 154 0.19 -2.49 -9.29
CA PHE A 154 0.50 -3.78 -9.92
C PHE A 154 -0.08 -4.98 -9.18
N LYS A 155 -0.19 -4.92 -7.85
CA LYS A 155 -0.76 -6.01 -7.04
C LYS A 155 -2.25 -6.14 -7.33
N LEU A 156 -2.97 -5.01 -7.30
CA LEU A 156 -4.39 -4.94 -7.64
C LEU A 156 -4.63 -5.38 -9.09
N ILE A 157 -3.90 -4.79 -10.04
CA ILE A 157 -4.03 -5.08 -11.48
C ILE A 157 -3.81 -6.58 -11.75
N THR A 158 -2.74 -7.16 -11.21
CA THR A 158 -2.43 -8.59 -11.41
C THR A 158 -3.50 -9.48 -10.80
N THR A 159 -4.06 -9.10 -9.63
CA THR A 159 -5.16 -9.83 -9.01
C THR A 159 -6.38 -9.87 -9.94
N TYR A 160 -6.77 -8.72 -10.51
CA TYR A 160 -7.87 -8.68 -11.48
C TYR A 160 -7.56 -9.47 -12.75
N PHE A 161 -6.34 -9.42 -13.28
CA PHE A 161 -5.95 -10.24 -14.44
C PHE A 161 -6.07 -11.75 -14.16
N ILE A 162 -5.65 -12.20 -12.97
CA ILE A 162 -5.79 -13.61 -12.56
C ILE A 162 -7.28 -13.97 -12.48
N VAL A 163 -8.10 -13.16 -11.82
CA VAL A 163 -9.55 -13.38 -11.71
C VAL A 163 -10.21 -13.42 -13.09
N LEU A 164 -9.85 -12.50 -13.98
CA LEU A 164 -10.31 -12.45 -15.37
C LEU A 164 -9.87 -13.68 -16.16
N ALA A 165 -8.63 -14.15 -15.97
CA ALA A 165 -8.12 -15.35 -16.62
C ALA A 165 -8.85 -16.62 -16.16
N PHE A 166 -9.17 -16.74 -14.86
CA PHE A 166 -9.98 -17.84 -14.35
C PHE A 166 -11.41 -17.81 -14.91
N LEU A 167 -12.09 -16.66 -14.83
CA LEU A 167 -13.44 -16.48 -15.38
C LEU A 167 -13.46 -16.71 -16.90
N GLY A 168 -12.47 -16.17 -17.61
CA GLY A 168 -12.29 -16.34 -19.05
C GLY A 168 -12.01 -17.78 -19.42
N GLY A 169 -11.15 -18.48 -18.68
CA GLY A 169 -10.85 -19.90 -18.87
C GLY A 169 -12.07 -20.79 -18.67
N ILE A 170 -12.84 -20.56 -17.61
CA ILE A 170 -14.11 -21.29 -17.36
C ILE A 170 -15.12 -21.00 -18.46
N SER A 171 -15.33 -19.73 -18.81
CA SER A 171 -16.28 -19.33 -19.85
C SER A 171 -15.90 -19.90 -21.22
N TYR A 172 -14.61 -19.90 -21.54
CA TYR A 172 -14.07 -20.49 -22.77
C TYR A 172 -14.24 -22.01 -22.80
N TYR A 173 -13.99 -22.68 -21.68
CA TYR A 173 -14.24 -24.12 -21.56
C TYR A 173 -15.72 -24.47 -21.76
N VAL A 174 -16.63 -23.71 -21.15
CA VAL A 174 -18.08 -23.86 -21.36
C VAL A 174 -18.44 -23.63 -22.83
N TYR A 175 -17.89 -22.59 -23.46
CA TYR A 175 -18.11 -22.33 -24.89
C TYR A 175 -17.71 -23.54 -25.75
N LEU A 176 -16.51 -24.09 -25.55
CA LEU A 176 -16.05 -25.27 -26.29
C LEU A 176 -16.91 -26.51 -26.05
N SER A 177 -17.42 -26.69 -24.83
CA SER A 177 -18.19 -27.88 -24.47
C SER A 177 -19.64 -27.83 -24.98
N TYR A 178 -20.23 -26.65 -25.13
CA TYR A 178 -21.67 -26.51 -25.39
C TYR A 178 -22.01 -25.80 -26.71
N VAL A 179 -21.07 -25.12 -27.35
CA VAL A 179 -21.29 -24.50 -28.67
C VAL A 179 -20.74 -25.42 -29.76
N PRO A 180 -21.59 -26.06 -30.59
CA PRO A 180 -21.12 -26.94 -31.64
C PRO A 180 -20.34 -26.14 -32.68
N ALA A 181 -19.08 -26.54 -32.94
CA ALA A 181 -18.30 -25.97 -34.02
C ALA A 181 -19.07 -26.09 -35.34
N SER A 182 -19.42 -24.95 -35.97
CA SER A 182 -20.10 -24.97 -37.26
C SER A 182 -19.19 -25.68 -38.25
N LYS A 183 -19.60 -26.85 -38.73
CA LYS A 183 -18.86 -27.60 -39.73
C LYS A 183 -18.79 -26.74 -40.99
N THR A 184 -17.66 -26.08 -41.23
CA THR A 184 -17.34 -25.54 -42.54
C THR A 184 -17.31 -26.74 -43.48
N LYS A 185 -18.39 -26.91 -44.25
CA LYS A 185 -18.45 -27.91 -45.31
C LYS A 185 -17.26 -27.62 -46.20
N LYS A 186 -16.28 -28.52 -46.25
CA LYS A 186 -15.28 -28.53 -47.32
C LYS A 186 -16.08 -28.62 -48.62
N THR A 187 -16.23 -27.50 -49.32
CA THR A 187 -16.76 -27.48 -50.67
C THR A 187 -15.83 -28.37 -51.48
N LYS A 188 -16.28 -29.59 -51.80
CA LYS A 188 -15.62 -30.41 -52.81
C LYS A 188 -15.60 -29.55 -54.07
N ARG A 189 -14.40 -29.22 -54.53
CA ARG A 189 -14.19 -28.59 -55.83
C ARG A 189 -14.91 -29.45 -56.88
N PRO A 190 -15.86 -28.91 -57.66
CA PRO A 190 -16.51 -29.69 -58.70
C PRO A 190 -15.46 -30.05 -59.75
N GLU A 191 -15.36 -31.34 -60.02
CA GLU A 191 -14.60 -31.91 -61.12
C GLU A 191 -15.30 -31.49 -62.42
N ALA A 192 -14.56 -30.77 -63.27
CA ALA A 192 -15.08 -30.22 -64.51
C ALA A 192 -15.46 -31.35 -65.46
N SER A 193 -16.67 -31.26 -66.02
CA SER A 193 -17.18 -32.13 -67.07
C SER A 193 -16.33 -32.04 -68.34
N THR A 194 -15.77 -33.17 -68.78
CA THR A 194 -15.13 -33.34 -70.07
C THR A 194 -16.14 -33.09 -71.20
N SER A 195 -15.95 -32.01 -71.97
CA SER A 195 -16.50 -31.85 -73.31
C SER A 195 -15.50 -32.41 -74.32
N VAL A 196 -15.94 -33.39 -75.11
CA VAL A 196 -15.19 -33.97 -76.23
C VAL A 196 -15.35 -33.10 -77.48
N ALA A 197 -14.29 -33.05 -78.31
CA ALA A 197 -14.16 -32.52 -79.69
C ALA A 197 -13.90 -31.00 -79.81
N THR A 198 -12.91 -30.46 -80.53
CA THR A 198 -12.01 -30.98 -81.58
C THR A 198 -10.93 -29.91 -81.90
N VAL A 199 -9.66 -30.35 -82.05
CA VAL A 199 -8.55 -29.84 -82.92
C VAL A 199 -8.13 -28.35 -82.73
N THR A 200 -6.88 -28.02 -82.38
CA THR A 200 -5.74 -27.94 -83.33
C THR A 200 -4.41 -27.73 -82.57
N VAL A 201 -3.45 -28.59 -82.91
CA VAL A 201 -1.98 -28.53 -82.77
C VAL A 201 -1.36 -27.22 -82.25
N THR A 202 -0.70 -27.25 -81.08
CA THR A 202 0.74 -26.93 -80.87
C THR A 202 1.08 -26.89 -79.37
N GLY A 203 1.93 -27.81 -78.92
CA GLY A 203 2.69 -27.69 -77.67
C GLY A 203 2.15 -28.48 -76.46
N VAL A 204 3.02 -29.35 -75.92
CA VAL A 204 2.91 -30.13 -74.68
C VAL A 204 2.17 -31.48 -74.82
N SER A 205 2.90 -32.47 -75.36
CA SER A 205 2.51 -33.88 -75.32
C SER A 205 2.65 -34.45 -73.91
N SER A 206 1.57 -35.07 -73.41
CA SER A 206 1.61 -36.13 -72.40
C SER A 206 2.78 -37.07 -72.66
N TYR A 207 3.68 -37.17 -71.69
CA TYR A 207 4.44 -38.40 -71.53
C TYR A 207 3.47 -39.42 -70.90
N GLU A 208 2.90 -40.26 -71.74
CA GLU A 208 2.33 -41.55 -71.37
C GLU A 208 3.51 -42.41 -70.86
N GLU A 209 3.50 -42.92 -69.62
CA GLU A 209 4.60 -43.77 -69.10
C GLU A 209 4.41 -45.27 -69.45
N GLU A 210 3.47 -45.58 -70.36
CA GLU A 210 3.15 -46.95 -70.78
C GLU A 210 4.19 -47.59 -71.71
N TRP A 211 5.19 -46.82 -72.17
CA TRP A 211 6.31 -47.30 -72.99
C TRP A 211 7.57 -47.67 -72.16
N ILE A 212 7.57 -47.50 -70.83
CA ILE A 212 8.72 -47.83 -70.00
C ILE A 212 8.73 -49.36 -69.76
N PRO A 213 9.73 -50.11 -70.26
CA PRO A 213 9.80 -51.54 -70.03
C PRO A 213 9.82 -51.85 -68.52
N GLU A 214 9.07 -52.86 -68.07
CA GLU A 214 8.83 -53.20 -66.66
C GLU A 214 10.09 -53.36 -65.80
N HIS A 215 11.26 -53.48 -66.42
CA HIS A 215 12.56 -53.62 -65.76
C HIS A 215 13.18 -52.31 -65.24
N HIS A 216 12.50 -51.16 -65.34
CA HIS A 216 12.97 -49.86 -64.82
C HIS A 216 12.14 -49.22 -63.69
N LEU A 217 11.02 -49.80 -63.22
CA LEU A 217 10.35 -49.34 -62.00
C LEU A 217 10.88 -50.06 -60.75
N LYS A 218 11.65 -49.34 -59.92
CA LYS A 218 12.19 -49.85 -58.64
C LYS A 218 11.05 -50.11 -57.64
N LYS A 219 10.72 -51.39 -57.44
CA LYS A 219 9.75 -51.89 -56.45
C LYS A 219 10.17 -51.50 -55.02
N SER A 220 9.49 -50.54 -54.39
CA SER A 220 9.62 -50.34 -52.94
C SER A 220 8.83 -51.45 -52.21
N LYS A 221 9.49 -52.54 -51.84
CA LYS A 221 8.92 -53.60 -50.99
C LYS A 221 8.78 -53.10 -49.55
N SER A 222 7.54 -52.92 -49.09
CA SER A 222 7.23 -52.87 -47.66
C SER A 222 7.13 -54.30 -47.11
N LYS A 223 8.09 -54.74 -46.29
CA LYS A 223 7.96 -55.93 -45.44
C LYS A 223 8.31 -55.54 -43.99
N LYS A 224 7.30 -55.64 -43.11
CA LYS A 224 7.33 -55.38 -41.67
C LYS A 224 8.33 -56.28 -40.93
N THR A 225 9.03 -55.74 -39.92
CA THR A 225 9.06 -56.19 -38.48
C THR A 225 9.98 -55.29 -37.61
N PRO A 226 9.90 -55.35 -36.26
CA PRO A 226 9.90 -54.17 -35.38
C PRO A 226 11.21 -53.92 -34.60
N ALA A 227 11.15 -52.87 -33.76
CA ALA A 227 11.95 -52.58 -32.57
C ALA A 227 13.18 -51.66 -32.73
N GLY A 228 13.20 -50.64 -31.86
CA GLY A 228 14.39 -50.37 -31.06
C GLY A 228 15.39 -49.36 -31.61
N ALA A 229 15.36 -48.19 -30.98
CA ALA A 229 16.54 -47.43 -30.53
C ALA A 229 17.53 -46.91 -31.59
N LEU A 230 17.27 -45.65 -31.97
CA LEU A 230 18.19 -44.49 -31.96
C LEU A 230 19.69 -44.77 -31.67
N SER A 231 20.56 -44.31 -32.57
CA SER A 231 21.94 -43.94 -32.23
C SER A 231 22.57 -42.95 -33.24
N SER A 232 23.41 -42.06 -32.68
CA SER A 232 24.44 -41.15 -33.24
C SER A 232 23.98 -39.84 -33.90
N GLY A 233 24.52 -38.67 -33.57
CA GLY A 233 25.67 -38.29 -32.71
C GLY A 233 25.65 -36.77 -32.42
N GLU A 234 26.14 -36.27 -31.28
CA GLU A 234 27.57 -36.08 -30.90
C GLU A 234 28.03 -34.68 -31.43
N GLU A 235 28.48 -33.63 -30.72
CA GLU A 235 29.14 -33.38 -29.39
C GLU A 235 29.04 -31.90 -28.95
N VAL A 236 29.48 -31.66 -27.69
CA VAL A 236 30.39 -30.61 -27.13
C VAL A 236 29.77 -30.03 -25.85
N SER A 237 30.41 -29.86 -24.69
CA SER A 237 31.75 -30.10 -24.12
C SER A 237 31.55 -29.89 -22.60
N GLY A 238 31.98 -30.74 -21.67
CA GLY A 238 33.33 -30.72 -21.09
C GLY A 238 33.27 -30.36 -19.59
N GLY A 239 34.06 -31.05 -18.76
CA GLY A 239 34.37 -30.71 -17.36
C GLY A 239 33.61 -31.55 -16.30
N GLU A 240 34.11 -32.68 -15.80
CA GLU A 240 35.16 -32.81 -14.76
C GLU A 240 34.70 -32.21 -13.40
N THR A 241 34.73 -32.85 -12.22
CA THR A 241 35.39 -34.07 -11.73
C THR A 241 34.77 -34.49 -10.38
N SER A 242 34.86 -35.80 -10.11
CA SER A 242 35.30 -36.45 -8.85
C SER A 242 34.60 -36.07 -7.54
N GLY A 243 33.88 -36.97 -6.88
CA GLY A 243 34.46 -38.13 -6.17
C GLY A 243 34.69 -37.71 -4.70
N THR A 244 34.31 -38.44 -3.66
CA THR A 244 34.36 -39.90 -3.48
C THR A 244 33.73 -40.26 -2.14
N GLU A 245 33.16 -41.48 -2.09
CA GLU A 245 33.11 -42.40 -0.94
C GLU A 245 32.25 -41.99 0.27
N GLY A 246 31.30 -42.78 0.77
CA GLY A 246 31.30 -44.22 1.09
C GLY A 246 30.79 -44.27 2.56
N ARG A 247 30.16 -45.29 3.13
CA ARG A 247 29.81 -46.66 2.80
C ARG A 247 28.99 -47.18 4.00
N LYS A 248 28.12 -48.17 3.75
CA LYS A 248 27.57 -49.19 4.69
C LYS A 248 26.44 -48.83 5.68
N ARG A 249 25.24 -49.33 5.29
CA ARG A 249 24.46 -50.43 5.91
C ARG A 249 24.47 -50.59 7.45
N LYS A 250 23.26 -50.59 8.04
CA LYS A 250 22.71 -51.77 8.74
C LYS A 250 21.19 -51.65 8.92
N GLY A 251 20.46 -52.70 8.52
CA GLY A 251 19.02 -52.80 8.69
C GLY A 251 18.60 -53.22 10.10
N LYS A 252 17.29 -53.11 10.36
CA LYS A 252 16.61 -53.79 11.46
C LYS A 252 15.16 -54.11 11.06
N LYS A 253 14.85 -55.41 11.15
CA LYS A 253 13.58 -56.12 10.97
C LYS A 253 13.02 -56.25 9.56
#